data_AF-A0A0A0BV15-F1
#
_entry.id   AF-A0A0A0BV15-F1
#
_cell.length_a   1.000
_cell.length_b   1.000
_cell.length_c   1.000
_cell.angle_alpha   90.00
_cell.angle_beta   90.00
_cell.angle_gamma   90.00
#
_symmetry.space_group_name_H-M   'P 1'
#
loop_
_entity.id
_entity.type
_entity.pdbx_description
1 polymer ?
#
loop_
_entity_poly.entity_id
_entity_poly.type
_entity_poly.pdbx_seq_one_letter_code
_entity_poly.pdbx_strand_id
1 'polypeptide(L)'
;MGGRARERARGPDRRASDPRGRLPRPRRGGDGAVSGGALLARQVRHELVALVRSPVTLILSVGFPLLFFVLIAALVGDVEVAGSGGVRVAQLVAPGFAAFGVVMATFSFLAYGFSEARATGVLKRLGGTPLPRWALLGGRIGAALLLGLIATALVVGVGVAAFGIEVQTRSVAAVLVTIVLGSVTFSALGLALATVLPTPQTTLAVTNGLVVVLSFFSGVFTFGAQTPAWMSTVGSLFPLEHLVVVLGDAFDPFLTGSGFQPDRLAALATWGVAGALLGAWGLRRTADGATRTTRATRATRGGRAAGVRGRDPRAADARPRRTTRPTVGRLVLDEVGHTQRALWRDPSSTFFAVAFPVVLAVVIPLVNGGGDVELEDGALLGTWFAATMAVYGAAVTAYVNMPESLAEARARGVLKRLRGTPLPLGALLAGRVAGAVAIALWTTALVLGVSAVVFGTGVPPGWSAAAGVVTLSAVCFATLGLAVVALVRSGESVVGVTLGSLLPLCFVSDVFVRGATFPPWLDALSWVFPLRHAANATTTAVVGDAVPAEHLLVIAAWTVAGAAVVAWRFERAEAARRHGPVGPRRPAPSRARRRHRVVV
;
A
#
# COMPACT_ATOMS: atom_id res chain seq x y z
N MET A 1 -65.99 37.19 18.52
CA MET A 1 -65.05 36.07 18.28
C MET A 1 -63.85 36.64 17.53
N GLY A 2 -62.70 37.00 18.08
CA GLY A 2 -61.93 36.40 19.16
C GLY A 2 -60.54 36.07 18.63
N GLY A 3 -59.81 37.07 18.12
CA GLY A 3 -58.47 36.91 17.56
C GLY A 3 -57.42 36.70 18.64
N ARG A 4 -56.60 35.65 18.52
CA ARG A 4 -55.42 35.44 19.37
C ARG A 4 -54.14 35.49 18.54
N ALA A 5 -53.29 36.42 18.95
CA ALA A 5 -51.98 36.70 18.41
C ALA A 5 -51.02 35.51 18.57
N ARG A 6 -50.19 35.28 17.54
CA ARG A 6 -49.06 34.34 17.58
C ARG A 6 -47.95 34.91 18.45
N GLU A 7 -47.65 34.25 19.56
CA GLU A 7 -46.43 34.49 20.35
C GLU A 7 -45.19 34.19 19.52
N ARG A 8 -44.34 35.20 19.35
CA ARG A 8 -43.00 35.05 18.78
C ARG A 8 -42.07 34.48 19.86
N ALA A 9 -41.49 33.32 19.60
CA ALA A 9 -40.40 32.77 20.41
C ALA A 9 -39.24 33.78 20.50
N ARG A 10 -38.90 34.19 21.71
CA ARG A 10 -37.71 35.01 22.00
C ARG A 10 -36.46 34.17 21.68
N GLY A 11 -35.63 34.66 20.75
CA GLY A 11 -34.33 34.05 20.45
C GLY A 11 -33.37 34.12 21.65
N PRO A 12 -32.35 33.25 21.70
CA PRO A 12 -31.40 33.23 22.81
C PRO A 12 -30.62 34.54 22.85
N ASP A 13 -30.65 35.22 24.01
CA ASP A 13 -29.85 36.40 24.31
C ASP A 13 -28.37 36.11 24.03
N ARG A 14 -27.89 36.54 22.86
CA ARG A 14 -26.46 36.60 22.56
C ARG A 14 -25.88 37.81 23.26
N ARG A 15 -25.63 37.69 24.57
CA ARG A 15 -24.70 38.59 25.25
C ARG A 15 -23.33 38.45 24.58
N ALA A 16 -22.77 39.57 24.13
CA ALA A 16 -21.42 39.62 23.58
C ALA A 16 -20.42 39.09 24.63
N SER A 17 -19.53 38.20 24.21
CA SER A 17 -18.50 37.64 25.08
C SER A 17 -17.55 38.75 25.54
N ASP A 18 -17.55 39.03 26.85
CA ASP A 18 -16.64 39.98 27.50
C ASP A 18 -15.18 39.54 27.29
N PRO A 19 -14.35 40.35 26.59
CA PRO A 19 -12.95 40.01 26.33
C PRO A 19 -12.05 40.07 27.58
N ARG A 20 -12.58 40.44 28.75
CA ARG A 20 -11.85 40.46 30.04
C ARG A 20 -12.41 39.48 31.08
N GLY A 21 -13.43 38.69 30.74
CA GLY A 21 -13.97 37.66 31.62
C GLY A 21 -12.94 36.55 31.87
N ARG A 22 -12.56 36.33 33.13
CA ARG A 22 -11.77 35.15 33.52
C ARG A 22 -12.52 33.90 33.04
N LEU A 23 -11.83 33.05 32.27
CA LEU A 23 -12.38 31.75 31.85
C LEU A 23 -12.96 31.05 33.08
N PRO A 24 -14.18 30.46 32.99
CA PRO A 24 -14.73 29.67 34.07
C PRO A 24 -13.69 28.65 34.52
N ARG A 25 -13.34 28.68 35.81
CA ARG A 25 -12.43 27.66 36.37
C ARG A 25 -13.00 26.29 36.00
N PRO A 26 -12.20 25.38 35.43
CA PRO A 26 -12.70 24.05 35.08
C PRO A 26 -13.35 23.47 36.34
N ARG A 27 -14.62 23.08 36.23
CA ARG A 27 -15.29 22.28 37.25
C ARG A 27 -14.40 21.04 37.42
N ARG A 28 -13.61 21.00 38.50
CA ARG A 28 -13.04 19.77 39.02
C ARG A 28 -14.22 18.98 39.56
N GLY A 29 -14.96 18.34 38.67
CA GLY A 29 -15.83 17.23 39.06
C GLY A 29 -14.90 16.16 39.61
N GLY A 30 -15.01 15.90 40.91
CA GLY A 30 -14.58 14.62 41.44
C GLY A 30 -15.37 13.54 40.74
N ASP A 31 -14.68 12.56 40.16
CA ASP A 31 -14.90 11.12 40.38
C ASP A 31 -14.14 10.31 39.32
N GLY A 32 -13.13 9.58 39.82
CA GLY A 32 -12.35 8.58 39.09
C GLY A 32 -11.26 9.16 38.17
N ALA A 33 -10.04 9.32 38.68
CA ALA A 33 -8.88 9.31 37.79
C ALA A 33 -8.93 8.00 37.01
N VAL A 34 -9.24 8.07 35.70
CA VAL A 34 -9.34 6.89 34.85
C VAL A 34 -8.02 6.15 34.97
N SER A 35 -8.05 4.90 35.44
CA SER A 35 -6.84 4.12 35.67
C SER A 35 -6.01 4.06 34.38
N GLY A 36 -4.69 4.08 34.51
CA GLY A 36 -3.80 3.99 33.35
C GLY A 36 -4.14 2.80 32.45
N GLY A 37 -4.46 1.64 33.06
CA GLY A 37 -4.93 0.46 32.33
C GLY A 37 -6.22 0.69 31.55
N ALA A 38 -7.22 1.37 32.13
CA ALA A 38 -8.46 1.70 31.42
C ALA A 38 -8.23 2.68 30.26
N LEU A 39 -7.29 3.63 30.40
CA LEU A 39 -6.89 4.51 29.30
C LEU A 39 -6.21 3.73 28.17
N LEU A 40 -5.29 2.83 28.51
CA LEU A 40 -4.61 1.96 27.56
C LEU A 40 -5.61 1.09 26.80
N ALA A 41 -6.51 0.39 27.50
CA ALA A 41 -7.52 -0.48 26.89
C ALA A 41 -8.47 0.31 25.96
N ARG A 42 -8.87 1.52 26.35
CA ARG A 42 -9.66 2.41 25.48
C ARG A 42 -8.89 2.83 24.23
N GLN A 43 -7.59 3.11 24.36
CA GLN A 43 -6.75 3.45 23.21
C GLN A 43 -6.55 2.24 22.29
N VAL A 44 -6.28 1.05 22.83
CA VAL A 44 -6.20 -0.21 22.04
C VAL A 44 -7.49 -0.41 21.25
N ARG A 45 -8.65 -0.29 21.90
CA ARG A 45 -9.94 -0.40 21.23
C ARG A 45 -10.12 0.65 20.13
N HIS A 46 -9.72 1.89 20.37
CA HIS A 46 -9.80 2.95 19.37
C HIS A 46 -8.98 2.62 18.12
N GLU A 47 -7.72 2.22 18.31
CA GLU A 47 -6.81 1.87 17.22
C GLU A 47 -7.28 0.61 16.47
N LEU A 48 -7.76 -0.42 17.18
CA LEU A 48 -8.36 -1.61 16.55
C LEU A 48 -9.57 -1.25 15.68
N VAL A 49 -10.48 -0.41 16.17
CA VAL A 49 -11.65 0.03 15.39
C VAL A 49 -11.22 0.82 14.15
N ALA A 50 -10.16 1.62 14.25
CA ALA A 50 -9.61 2.34 13.10
C ALA A 50 -9.03 1.36 12.06
N LEU A 51 -8.27 0.35 12.51
CA LEU A 51 -7.68 -0.68 11.66
C LEU A 51 -8.75 -1.53 10.95
N VAL A 52 -9.77 -1.98 11.68
CA VAL A 52 -10.86 -2.79 11.12
C VAL A 52 -11.70 -2.02 10.10
N ARG A 53 -11.72 -0.68 10.20
CA ARG A 53 -12.38 0.19 9.22
C ARG A 53 -11.51 0.50 7.99
N SER A 54 -10.24 0.09 7.98
CA SER A 54 -9.34 0.18 6.83
C SER A 54 -9.31 -1.18 6.11
N PRO A 55 -10.11 -1.37 5.05
CA PRO A 55 -10.14 -2.64 4.33
C PRO A 55 -8.77 -3.02 3.76
N VAL A 56 -8.01 -2.03 3.28
CA VAL A 56 -6.65 -2.24 2.74
C VAL A 56 -5.72 -2.80 3.82
N THR A 57 -5.78 -2.26 5.04
CA THR A 57 -4.96 -2.74 6.15
C THR A 57 -5.32 -4.16 6.52
N LEU A 58 -6.61 -4.49 6.62
CA LEU A 58 -7.06 -5.86 6.93
C LEU A 58 -6.64 -6.86 5.86
N ILE A 59 -6.86 -6.52 4.58
CA ILE A 59 -6.49 -7.37 3.45
C ILE A 59 -4.99 -7.67 3.47
N LEU A 60 -4.14 -6.69 3.74
CA LEU A 60 -2.69 -6.90 3.67
C LEU A 60 -2.05 -7.43 4.97
N SER A 61 -2.65 -7.17 6.14
CA SER A 61 -2.11 -7.66 7.43
C SER A 61 -2.56 -9.08 7.77
N VAL A 62 -3.83 -9.38 7.49
CA VAL A 62 -4.47 -10.65 7.87
C VAL A 62 -4.78 -11.47 6.62
N GLY A 63 -5.40 -10.82 5.63
CA GLY A 63 -5.83 -11.49 4.41
C GLY A 63 -4.68 -12.07 3.59
N PHE A 64 -3.59 -11.32 3.39
CA PHE A 64 -2.45 -11.73 2.59
C PHE A 64 -1.77 -12.98 3.15
N PRO A 65 -1.28 -13.00 4.41
CA PRO A 65 -0.62 -14.20 4.94
C PRO A 65 -1.56 -15.41 4.99
N LEU A 66 -2.84 -15.21 5.31
CA LEU A 66 -3.82 -16.29 5.30
C LEU A 66 -4.07 -16.84 3.90
N LEU A 67 -4.31 -15.96 2.92
CA LEU A 67 -4.53 -16.33 1.53
C LEU A 67 -3.32 -17.09 0.97
N PHE A 68 -2.12 -16.59 1.24
CA PHE A 68 -0.89 -17.17 0.75
C PHE A 68 -0.63 -18.53 1.39
N PHE A 69 -0.83 -18.66 2.70
CA PHE A 69 -0.78 -19.94 3.39
C PHE A 69 -1.76 -20.96 2.77
N VAL A 70 -3.03 -20.59 2.65
CA VAL A 70 -4.08 -21.48 2.09
C VAL A 70 -3.75 -21.90 0.68
N LEU A 71 -3.30 -20.97 -0.16
CA LEU A 71 -2.95 -21.24 -1.54
C LEU A 71 -1.77 -22.22 -1.64
N ILE A 72 -0.67 -21.97 -0.91
CA ILE A 72 0.50 -22.84 -0.96
C ILE A 72 0.17 -24.21 -0.36
N ALA A 73 -0.56 -24.27 0.76
CA ALA A 73 -0.98 -25.52 1.36
C ALA A 73 -1.91 -26.32 0.43
N ALA A 74 -2.84 -25.67 -0.27
CA ALA A 74 -3.71 -26.32 -1.25
C ALA A 74 -2.96 -26.76 -2.50
N LEU A 75 -1.95 -26.00 -2.91
CA LEU A 75 -1.11 -26.31 -4.05
C LEU A 75 -0.27 -27.57 -3.80
N VAL A 76 0.37 -27.63 -2.63
CA VAL A 76 1.24 -28.76 -2.28
C VAL A 76 0.42 -29.99 -1.85
N GLY A 77 -0.80 -29.78 -1.34
CA GLY A 77 -1.69 -30.85 -0.93
C GLY A 77 -1.13 -31.66 0.24
N ASP A 78 -1.33 -32.97 0.21
CA ASP A 78 -0.84 -33.91 1.23
C ASP A 78 0.60 -34.41 0.95
N VAL A 79 1.37 -33.69 0.13
CA VAL A 79 2.76 -34.07 -0.12
C VAL A 79 3.58 -33.92 1.16
N GLU A 80 4.29 -34.99 1.51
CA GLU A 80 5.24 -35.04 2.61
C GLU A 80 6.65 -34.71 2.11
N VAL A 81 7.46 -34.04 2.93
CA VAL A 81 8.85 -33.76 2.57
C VAL A 81 9.66 -35.06 2.64
N ALA A 82 10.28 -35.44 1.53
CA ALA A 82 11.16 -36.61 1.47
C ALA A 82 12.27 -36.53 2.54
N GLY A 83 12.39 -37.56 3.38
CA GLY A 83 13.40 -37.62 4.45
C GLY A 83 13.02 -36.93 5.77
N SER A 84 11.85 -36.31 5.87
CA SER A 84 11.38 -35.60 7.08
C SER A 84 10.55 -36.46 8.05
N GLY A 85 10.45 -37.77 7.82
CA GLY A 85 9.68 -38.67 8.70
C GLY A 85 8.15 -38.47 8.64
N GLY A 86 7.61 -38.00 7.50
CA GLY A 86 6.17 -37.88 7.27
C GLY A 86 5.58 -36.50 7.54
N VAL A 87 6.40 -35.45 7.61
CA VAL A 87 5.91 -34.07 7.83
C VAL A 87 5.37 -33.48 6.53
N ARG A 88 4.12 -33.02 6.57
CA ARG A 88 3.45 -32.35 5.46
C ARG A 88 4.12 -31.01 5.16
N VAL A 89 4.25 -30.65 3.88
CA VAL A 89 4.81 -29.32 3.51
C VAL A 89 3.98 -28.17 4.12
N ALA A 90 2.66 -28.32 4.19
CA ALA A 90 1.78 -27.33 4.81
C ALA A 90 2.18 -27.00 6.27
N GLN A 91 2.68 -27.98 7.01
CA GLN A 91 3.16 -27.83 8.40
C GLN A 91 4.43 -26.97 8.49
N LEU A 92 5.31 -27.03 7.48
CA LEU A 92 6.51 -26.19 7.38
C LEU A 92 6.18 -24.74 6.96
N VAL A 93 5.10 -24.56 6.20
CA VAL A 93 4.71 -23.28 5.60
C VAL A 93 3.95 -22.38 6.59
N ALA A 94 3.12 -22.96 7.47
CA ALA A 94 2.29 -22.24 8.43
C ALA A 94 3.05 -21.25 9.33
N PRO A 95 4.17 -21.63 10.01
CA PRO A 95 4.87 -20.71 10.90
C PRO A 95 5.47 -19.49 10.19
N GLY A 96 5.93 -19.64 8.95
CA GLY A 96 6.42 -18.54 8.13
C GLY A 96 5.33 -17.48 7.88
N PHE A 97 4.14 -17.90 7.44
CA PHE A 97 3.02 -16.97 7.19
C PHE A 97 2.41 -16.40 8.47
N ALA A 98 2.41 -17.16 9.57
CA ALA A 98 2.05 -16.64 10.87
C ALA A 98 3.00 -15.52 11.32
N ALA A 99 4.32 -15.72 11.20
CA ALA A 99 5.33 -14.72 11.49
C ALA A 99 5.19 -13.48 10.59
N PHE A 100 4.95 -13.69 9.30
CA PHE A 100 4.71 -12.61 8.33
C PHE A 100 3.53 -11.73 8.74
N GLY A 101 2.40 -12.32 9.15
CA GLY A 101 1.23 -11.58 9.64
C GLY A 101 1.52 -10.73 10.88
N VAL A 102 2.24 -11.31 11.85
CA VAL A 102 2.68 -10.58 13.06
C VAL A 102 3.54 -9.39 12.69
N VAL A 103 4.52 -9.57 11.80
CA VAL A 103 5.47 -8.53 11.40
C VAL A 103 4.78 -7.44 10.59
N MET A 104 3.91 -7.80 9.64
CA MET A 104 3.15 -6.81 8.87
C MET A 104 2.30 -5.92 9.79
N ALA A 105 1.62 -6.50 10.77
CA ALA A 105 0.81 -5.76 11.74
C ALA A 105 1.67 -4.85 12.64
N THR A 106 2.75 -5.37 13.21
CA THR A 106 3.54 -4.71 14.27
C THR A 106 4.65 -3.82 13.74
N PHE A 107 5.22 -4.10 12.57
CA PHE A 107 6.22 -3.27 11.92
C PHE A 107 5.59 -2.29 10.93
N SER A 108 5.04 -2.81 9.82
CA SER A 108 4.65 -2.00 8.67
C SER A 108 3.41 -1.13 8.94
N PHE A 109 2.30 -1.73 9.39
CA PHE A 109 1.06 -0.97 9.60
C PHE A 109 1.13 -0.04 10.80
N LEU A 110 1.84 -0.45 11.85
CA LEU A 110 2.12 0.43 12.99
C LEU A 110 2.93 1.68 12.55
N ALA A 111 4.02 1.47 11.80
CA ALA A 111 4.87 2.54 11.31
C ALA A 111 4.10 3.49 10.38
N TYR A 112 3.36 2.94 9.41
CA TYR A 112 2.50 3.70 8.51
C TYR A 112 1.46 4.51 9.30
N GLY A 113 0.70 3.87 10.20
CA GLY A 113 -0.33 4.54 10.99
C GLY A 113 0.26 5.63 11.90
N PHE A 114 1.50 5.48 12.37
CA PHE A 114 2.22 6.53 13.10
C PHE A 114 2.60 7.71 12.20
N SER A 115 3.16 7.44 11.04
CA SER A 115 3.52 8.46 10.06
C SER A 115 2.29 9.21 9.55
N GLU A 116 1.17 8.53 9.32
CA GLU A 116 -0.11 9.10 8.90
C GLU A 116 -0.73 10.01 9.98
N ALA A 117 -0.74 9.55 11.23
CA ALA A 117 -1.21 10.36 12.36
C ALA A 117 -0.34 11.61 12.57
N ARG A 118 0.96 11.54 12.25
CA ARG A 118 1.87 12.69 12.24
C ARG A 118 1.53 13.65 11.08
N ALA A 119 1.35 13.12 9.87
CA ALA A 119 1.10 13.91 8.65
C ALA A 119 -0.23 14.67 8.71
N THR A 120 -1.29 14.04 9.22
CA THR A 120 -2.62 14.63 9.40
C THR A 120 -2.76 15.51 10.65
N GLY A 121 -1.69 15.63 11.43
CA GLY A 121 -1.67 16.41 12.67
C GLY A 121 -2.51 15.81 13.79
N VAL A 122 -2.98 14.56 13.68
CA VAL A 122 -3.68 13.85 14.76
C VAL A 122 -2.81 13.83 16.02
N LEU A 123 -1.52 13.51 15.89
CA LEU A 123 -0.59 13.50 17.04
C LEU A 123 -0.48 14.86 17.72
N LYS A 124 -0.55 15.97 16.97
CA LYS A 124 -0.55 17.33 17.53
C LYS A 124 -1.82 17.63 18.31
N ARG A 125 -2.97 17.19 17.81
CA ARG A 125 -4.27 17.34 18.50
C ARG A 125 -4.32 16.50 19.76
N LEU A 126 -3.87 15.24 19.70
CA LEU A 126 -3.80 14.35 20.86
C LEU A 126 -2.81 14.87 21.92
N GLY A 127 -1.72 15.53 21.51
CA GLY A 127 -0.77 16.16 22.43
C GLY A 127 -1.34 17.33 23.25
N GLY A 128 -2.51 17.87 22.87
CA GLY A 128 -3.25 18.86 23.66
C GLY A 128 -4.24 18.24 24.66
N THR A 129 -4.38 16.91 24.68
CA THR A 129 -5.29 16.18 25.59
C THR A 129 -4.53 15.66 26.81
N PRO A 130 -5.21 15.28 27.92
CA PRO A 130 -4.55 14.67 29.08
C PRO A 130 -4.08 13.22 28.84
N LEU A 131 -4.09 12.72 27.60
CA LEU A 131 -3.66 11.36 27.25
C LEU A 131 -2.12 11.25 27.33
N PRO A 132 -1.56 10.40 28.21
CA PRO A 132 -0.12 10.26 28.30
C PRO A 132 0.46 9.53 27.08
N ARG A 133 1.69 9.89 26.69
CA ARG A 133 2.36 9.34 25.49
C ARG A 133 2.53 7.81 25.55
N TRP A 134 2.74 7.25 26.74
CA TRP A 134 2.88 5.80 26.91
C TRP A 134 1.56 5.08 26.61
N ALA A 135 0.40 5.66 26.95
CA ALA A 135 -0.91 5.06 26.66
C ALA A 135 -1.23 5.16 25.17
N LEU A 136 -0.83 6.26 24.52
CA LEU A 136 -0.96 6.43 23.07
C LEU A 136 -0.12 5.40 22.29
N LEU A 137 1.16 5.27 22.63
CA LEU A 137 2.06 4.32 21.97
C LEU A 137 1.71 2.88 22.33
N GLY A 138 1.48 2.58 23.61
CA GLY A 138 1.06 1.27 24.08
C GLY A 138 -0.27 0.83 23.46
N GLY A 139 -1.20 1.75 23.24
CA GLY A 139 -2.47 1.44 22.58
C GLY A 139 -2.31 1.01 21.13
N ARG A 140 -1.37 1.64 20.41
CA ARG A 140 -1.03 1.27 19.02
C ARG A 140 -0.31 -0.06 18.94
N ILE A 141 0.68 -0.27 19.81
CA ILE A 141 1.41 -1.55 19.91
C ILE A 141 0.47 -2.68 20.30
N GLY A 142 -0.42 -2.45 21.28
CA GLY A 142 -1.41 -3.42 21.71
C GLY A 142 -2.42 -3.77 20.60
N ALA A 143 -2.89 -2.79 19.84
CA ALA A 143 -3.76 -3.05 18.69
C ALA A 143 -3.05 -3.85 17.59
N ALA A 144 -1.77 -3.53 17.32
CA ALA A 144 -0.96 -4.25 16.34
C ALA A 144 -0.64 -5.69 16.78
N LEU A 145 -0.32 -5.91 18.06
CA LEU A 145 -0.14 -7.23 18.66
C LEU A 145 -1.42 -8.07 18.54
N LEU A 146 -2.58 -7.50 18.88
CA LEU A 146 -3.85 -8.21 18.76
C LEU A 146 -4.17 -8.57 17.30
N LEU A 147 -3.88 -7.69 16.35
CA LEU A 147 -4.03 -7.98 14.93
C LEU A 147 -3.08 -9.08 14.46
N GLY A 148 -1.82 -9.07 14.92
CA GLY A 148 -0.86 -10.14 14.65
C GLY A 148 -1.30 -11.48 15.23
N LEU A 149 -1.78 -11.50 16.48
CA LEU A 149 -2.35 -12.70 17.11
C LEU A 149 -3.57 -13.23 16.34
N ILE A 150 -4.44 -12.35 15.85
CA ILE A 150 -5.57 -12.74 15.00
C ILE A 150 -5.07 -13.35 13.68
N ALA A 151 -4.08 -12.73 13.02
CA ALA A 151 -3.49 -13.26 11.79
C ALA A 151 -2.89 -14.66 12.02
N THR A 152 -2.09 -14.84 13.07
CA THR A 152 -1.55 -16.14 13.46
C THR A 152 -2.65 -17.14 13.76
N ALA A 153 -3.63 -16.79 14.59
CA ALA A 153 -4.73 -17.69 14.95
C ALA A 153 -5.55 -18.12 13.71
N LEU A 154 -5.71 -17.25 12.72
CA LEU A 154 -6.37 -17.59 11.47
C LEU A 154 -5.53 -18.54 10.61
N VAL A 155 -4.24 -18.28 10.44
CA VAL A 155 -3.33 -19.18 9.70
C VAL A 155 -3.30 -20.56 10.35
N VAL A 156 -3.08 -20.62 11.66
CA VAL A 156 -3.05 -21.89 12.41
C VAL A 156 -4.41 -22.58 12.40
N GLY A 157 -5.49 -21.85 12.68
CA GLY A 157 -6.85 -22.40 12.74
C GLY A 157 -7.29 -23.00 11.40
N VAL A 158 -7.01 -22.32 10.28
CA VAL A 158 -7.29 -22.86 8.95
C VAL A 158 -6.34 -24.01 8.62
N GLY A 159 -5.07 -23.93 9.01
CA GLY A 159 -4.11 -25.03 8.85
C GLY A 159 -4.55 -26.33 9.53
N VAL A 160 -4.99 -26.24 10.78
CA VAL A 160 -5.53 -27.38 11.54
C VAL A 160 -6.83 -27.89 10.92
N ALA A 161 -7.78 -26.99 10.62
CA ALA A 161 -9.12 -27.38 10.20
C ALA A 161 -9.21 -27.91 8.75
N ALA A 162 -8.39 -27.36 7.84
CA ALA A 162 -8.47 -27.68 6.40
C ALA A 162 -7.29 -28.52 5.88
N PHE A 163 -6.12 -28.48 6.55
CA PHE A 163 -4.89 -29.11 6.05
C PHE A 163 -4.30 -30.15 7.03
N GLY A 164 -4.97 -30.39 8.17
CA GLY A 164 -4.56 -31.40 9.14
C GLY A 164 -3.21 -31.11 9.80
N ILE A 165 -2.83 -29.84 9.93
CA ILE A 165 -1.57 -29.46 10.58
C ILE A 165 -1.65 -29.80 12.07
N GLU A 166 -0.60 -30.45 12.57
CA GLU A 166 -0.46 -30.73 14.00
C GLU A 166 0.26 -29.57 14.71
N VAL A 167 -0.23 -29.22 15.89
CA VAL A 167 0.37 -28.20 16.75
C VAL A 167 0.84 -28.85 18.04
N GLN A 168 2.13 -28.72 18.34
CA GLN A 168 2.69 -29.20 19.59
C GLN A 168 2.23 -28.28 20.74
N THR A 169 1.32 -28.79 21.58
CA THR A 169 0.76 -28.04 22.73
C THR A 169 1.84 -27.61 23.74
N ARG A 170 2.96 -28.32 23.79
CA ARG A 170 4.10 -28.05 24.69
C ARG A 170 4.83 -26.74 24.40
N SER A 171 4.89 -26.33 23.13
CA SER A 171 5.59 -25.13 22.66
C SER A 171 4.67 -23.91 22.50
N VAL A 172 3.37 -24.04 22.76
CA VAL A 172 2.40 -22.91 22.69
C VAL A 172 2.82 -21.75 23.59
N ALA A 173 3.32 -22.03 24.81
CA ALA A 173 3.80 -20.99 25.70
C ALA A 173 5.00 -20.23 25.11
N ALA A 174 5.95 -20.94 24.51
CA ALA A 174 7.10 -20.35 23.83
C ALA A 174 6.68 -19.50 22.62
N VAL A 175 5.71 -19.97 21.83
CA VAL A 175 5.14 -19.20 20.72
C VAL A 175 4.49 -17.92 21.19
N LEU A 176 3.64 -17.98 22.22
CA LEU A 176 2.96 -16.79 22.73
C LEU A 176 3.96 -15.75 23.26
N VAL A 177 4.97 -16.18 24.02
CA VAL A 177 6.05 -15.31 24.50
C VAL A 177 6.81 -14.69 23.33
N THR A 178 7.15 -15.50 22.32
CA THR A 178 7.86 -15.03 21.12
C THR A 178 7.03 -14.07 20.29
N ILE A 179 5.73 -14.28 20.11
CA ILE A 179 4.85 -13.34 19.41
C ILE A 179 4.75 -12.02 20.17
N VAL A 180 4.63 -12.05 21.50
CA VAL A 180 4.59 -10.83 22.31
C VAL A 180 5.93 -10.08 22.21
N LEU A 181 7.05 -10.77 22.42
CA LEU A 181 8.38 -10.17 22.33
C LEU A 181 8.67 -9.64 20.93
N GLY A 182 8.40 -10.45 19.90
CA GLY A 182 8.52 -10.09 18.50
C GLY A 182 7.67 -8.88 18.16
N SER A 183 6.41 -8.84 18.61
CA SER A 183 5.52 -7.69 18.40
C SER A 183 6.08 -6.41 19.02
N VAL A 184 6.65 -6.48 20.22
CA VAL A 184 7.32 -5.33 20.85
C VAL A 184 8.57 -4.92 20.08
N THR A 185 9.40 -5.88 19.67
CA THR A 185 10.63 -5.65 18.89
C THR A 185 10.33 -5.00 17.54
N PHE A 186 9.46 -5.59 16.74
CA PHE A 186 9.05 -5.07 15.44
C PHE A 186 8.30 -3.74 15.56
N SER A 187 7.50 -3.54 16.61
CA SER A 187 6.88 -2.24 16.89
C SER A 187 7.92 -1.16 17.16
N ALA A 188 8.94 -1.46 17.96
CA ALA A 188 10.00 -0.52 18.27
C ALA A 188 10.82 -0.14 17.02
N LEU A 189 11.17 -1.13 16.19
CA LEU A 189 11.86 -0.93 14.92
C LEU A 189 11.02 -0.13 13.92
N GLY A 190 9.73 -0.45 13.80
CA GLY A 190 8.80 0.23 12.89
C GLY A 190 8.60 1.69 13.29
N LEU A 191 8.41 1.96 14.58
CA LEU A 191 8.34 3.32 15.11
C LEU A 191 9.65 4.08 14.91
N ALA A 192 10.80 3.45 15.14
CA ALA A 192 12.10 4.06 14.90
C ALA A 192 12.25 4.51 13.45
N LEU A 193 11.92 3.62 12.51
CA LEU A 193 11.97 3.94 11.09
C LEU A 193 10.98 5.06 10.71
N ALA A 194 9.75 5.03 11.26
CA ALA A 194 8.75 6.06 11.01
C ALA A 194 9.16 7.48 11.50
N THR A 195 10.07 7.59 12.47
CA THR A 195 10.60 8.89 12.90
C THR A 195 11.51 9.53 11.86
N VAL A 196 12.25 8.73 11.09
CA VAL A 196 13.22 9.18 10.09
C VAL A 196 12.56 9.42 8.74
N LEU A 197 11.58 8.61 8.38
CA LEU A 197 10.93 8.70 7.07
C LEU A 197 10.01 9.93 6.98
N PRO A 198 10.00 10.64 5.84
CA PRO A 198 9.34 11.94 5.74
C PRO A 198 7.82 11.85 5.56
N THR A 199 7.32 10.83 4.85
CA THR A 199 5.90 10.71 4.48
C THR A 199 5.33 9.34 4.87
N PRO A 200 4.01 9.23 5.05
CA PRO A 200 3.32 7.96 5.28
C PRO A 200 3.56 6.97 4.14
N GLN A 201 3.48 7.42 2.89
CA GLN A 201 3.72 6.59 1.71
C GLN A 201 5.14 6.03 1.68
N THR A 202 6.16 6.86 1.94
CA THR A 202 7.55 6.37 2.05
C THR A 202 7.70 5.39 3.22
N THR A 203 6.97 5.60 4.32
CA THR A 203 6.99 4.69 5.46
C THR A 203 6.45 3.32 5.08
N LEU A 204 5.30 3.26 4.39
CA LEU A 204 4.71 2.02 3.90
C LEU A 204 5.64 1.31 2.91
N ALA A 205 6.21 2.04 1.96
CA ALA A 205 7.11 1.51 0.93
C ALA A 205 8.33 0.81 1.54
N VAL A 206 9.04 1.54 2.41
CA VAL A 206 10.31 1.06 2.99
C VAL A 206 10.03 -0.08 3.96
N THR A 207 8.98 0.01 4.78
CA THR A 207 8.67 -1.07 5.72
C THR A 207 8.26 -2.35 5.02
N ASN A 208 7.32 -2.29 4.07
CA ASN A 208 6.91 -3.46 3.31
C ASN A 208 8.05 -4.04 2.47
N GLY A 209 8.88 -3.17 1.86
CA GLY A 209 10.02 -3.64 1.10
C GLY A 209 11.07 -4.34 1.95
N LEU A 210 11.37 -3.82 3.13
CA LEU A 210 12.23 -4.51 4.09
C LEU A 210 11.63 -5.84 4.52
N VAL A 211 10.34 -5.89 4.85
CA VAL A 211 9.68 -7.14 5.25
C VAL A 211 9.74 -8.18 4.15
N VAL A 212 9.38 -7.83 2.91
CA VAL A 212 9.42 -8.76 1.77
C VAL A 212 10.83 -9.27 1.54
N VAL A 213 11.83 -8.38 1.44
CA VAL A 213 13.21 -8.78 1.19
C VAL A 213 13.70 -9.70 2.32
N LEU A 214 13.55 -9.28 3.57
CA LEU A 214 13.97 -10.06 4.74
C LEU A 214 13.22 -11.40 4.83
N SER A 215 11.98 -11.50 4.36
CA SER A 215 11.20 -12.74 4.39
C SER A 215 11.85 -13.85 3.55
N PHE A 216 12.51 -13.52 2.44
CA PHE A 216 13.28 -14.50 1.67
C PHE A 216 14.54 -14.98 2.42
N PHE A 217 15.26 -14.07 3.09
CA PHE A 217 16.42 -14.42 3.91
C PHE A 217 16.06 -15.18 5.19
N SER A 218 14.86 -14.94 5.73
CA SER A 218 14.42 -15.44 7.03
C SER A 218 13.59 -16.73 6.96
N GLY A 219 13.59 -17.40 5.80
CA GLY A 219 12.91 -18.68 5.64
C GLY A 219 11.38 -18.63 5.49
N VAL A 220 10.77 -17.45 5.32
CA VAL A 220 9.30 -17.31 5.23
C VAL A 220 8.76 -17.86 3.91
N PHE A 221 9.49 -17.66 2.81
CA PHE A 221 9.08 -18.06 1.45
C PHE A 221 9.90 -19.23 0.88
N THR A 222 10.78 -19.83 1.69
CA THR A 222 11.68 -20.89 1.23
C THR A 222 11.17 -22.23 1.77
N PHE A 223 10.55 -23.04 0.91
CA PHE A 223 9.91 -24.30 1.31
C PHE A 223 10.67 -25.46 0.71
N GLY A 224 11.32 -26.30 1.52
CA GLY A 224 12.04 -27.49 1.04
C GLY A 224 13.23 -27.25 0.10
N ALA A 225 13.49 -25.99 -0.29
CA ALA A 225 14.61 -25.60 -1.11
C ALA A 225 15.89 -25.51 -0.28
N GLN A 226 17.02 -25.93 -0.88
CA GLN A 226 18.35 -25.73 -0.29
C GLN A 226 18.66 -24.23 -0.29
N THR A 227 18.28 -23.52 0.77
CA THR A 227 18.65 -22.12 0.94
C THR A 227 20.18 -22.01 0.92
N PRO A 228 20.76 -21.18 0.04
CA PRO A 228 22.21 -21.02 0.00
C PRO A 228 22.75 -20.61 1.38
N ALA A 229 23.88 -21.17 1.81
CA ALA A 229 24.41 -20.95 3.15
C ALA A 229 24.68 -19.47 3.48
N TRP A 230 25.01 -18.65 2.48
CA TRP A 230 25.18 -17.21 2.66
C TRP A 230 23.84 -16.50 2.96
N MET A 231 22.74 -16.98 2.39
CA MET A 231 21.40 -16.42 2.58
C MET A 231 20.91 -16.67 4.01
N SER A 232 21.08 -17.89 4.53
CA SER A 232 20.77 -18.21 5.92
C SER A 232 21.68 -17.46 6.90
N THR A 233 22.97 -17.30 6.58
CA THR A 233 23.89 -16.50 7.39
C THR A 233 23.40 -15.05 7.51
N VAL A 234 22.98 -14.44 6.39
CA VAL A 234 22.42 -13.07 6.41
C VAL A 234 21.09 -13.02 7.14
N GLY A 235 20.21 -14.02 6.96
CA GLY A 235 18.94 -14.15 7.68
C GLY A 235 19.14 -14.11 9.20
N SER A 236 20.17 -14.79 9.68
CA SER A 236 20.41 -14.99 11.12
C SER A 236 20.82 -13.72 11.86
N LEU A 237 21.18 -12.66 11.12
CA LEU A 237 21.47 -11.34 11.68
C LEU A 237 20.18 -10.58 12.05
N PHE A 238 19.06 -10.91 11.42
CA PHE A 238 17.81 -10.15 11.54
C PHE A 238 16.80 -10.82 12.47
N PRO A 239 15.95 -10.04 13.15
CA PRO A 239 15.00 -10.59 14.12
C PRO A 239 13.90 -11.43 13.45
N LEU A 240 13.71 -11.33 12.14
CA LEU A 240 12.64 -12.05 11.44
C LEU A 240 12.91 -13.56 11.41
N GLU A 241 14.15 -14.00 11.14
CA GLU A 241 14.49 -15.42 11.16
C GLU A 241 14.23 -16.03 12.54
N HIS A 242 14.66 -15.36 13.61
CA HIS A 242 14.48 -15.85 14.97
C HIS A 242 13.00 -15.99 15.35
N LEU A 243 12.14 -15.08 14.87
CA LEU A 243 10.69 -15.20 15.04
C LEU A 243 10.15 -16.42 14.28
N VAL A 244 10.55 -16.61 13.02
CA VAL A 244 10.09 -17.72 12.17
C VAL A 244 10.50 -19.07 12.75
N VAL A 245 11.77 -19.22 13.16
CA VAL A 245 12.32 -20.46 13.71
C VAL A 245 11.58 -20.88 14.99
N VAL A 246 11.41 -19.98 15.95
CA VAL A 246 10.73 -20.32 17.21
C VAL A 246 9.23 -20.56 17.02
N LEU A 247 8.59 -19.91 16.04
CA LEU A 247 7.23 -20.28 15.63
C LEU A 247 7.21 -21.66 14.97
N GLY A 248 8.25 -22.01 14.21
CA GLY A 248 8.47 -23.30 13.57
C GLY A 248 8.46 -24.48 14.54
N ASP A 249 9.10 -24.33 15.70
CA ASP A 249 9.12 -25.34 16.76
C ASP A 249 7.72 -25.79 17.22
N ALA A 250 6.67 -24.94 17.07
CA ALA A 250 5.31 -25.35 17.40
C ALA A 250 4.63 -26.28 16.40
N PHE A 251 5.28 -26.47 15.26
CA PHE A 251 4.86 -27.36 14.19
C PHE A 251 5.90 -28.46 13.96
N ASP A 252 6.94 -28.57 14.79
CA ASP A 252 7.93 -29.65 14.69
C ASP A 252 7.50 -30.84 15.55
N PRO A 253 7.10 -31.98 14.95
CA PRO A 253 6.71 -33.17 15.70
C PRO A 253 7.88 -33.85 16.42
N PHE A 254 9.12 -33.55 16.04
CA PHE A 254 10.33 -34.11 16.66
C PHE A 254 10.84 -33.27 17.83
N LEU A 255 10.16 -32.17 18.16
CA LEU A 255 10.53 -31.32 19.29
C LEU A 255 10.36 -32.06 20.62
N THR A 256 11.48 -32.29 21.30
CA THR A 256 11.51 -32.97 22.61
C THR A 256 11.33 -32.02 23.79
N GLY A 257 11.62 -30.72 23.61
CA GLY A 257 11.61 -29.70 24.67
C GLY A 257 10.37 -28.80 24.72
N SER A 258 10.45 -27.71 25.49
CA SER A 258 9.38 -26.71 25.65
C SER A 258 9.30 -25.68 24.51
N GLY A 259 10.18 -25.78 23.50
CA GLY A 259 10.29 -24.80 22.40
C GLY A 259 10.88 -23.44 22.80
N PHE A 260 11.37 -23.29 24.04
CA PHE A 260 12.04 -22.06 24.46
C PHE A 260 13.50 -22.07 23.99
N GLN A 261 13.82 -21.18 23.05
CA GLN A 261 15.18 -20.94 22.56
C GLN A 261 15.71 -19.61 23.11
N PRO A 262 16.44 -19.61 24.25
CA PRO A 262 16.82 -18.38 24.95
C PRO A 262 17.78 -17.50 24.12
N ASP A 263 18.62 -18.11 23.29
CA ASP A 263 19.50 -17.45 22.33
C ASP A 263 18.72 -16.64 21.29
N ARG A 264 17.68 -17.24 20.67
CA ARG A 264 16.82 -16.57 19.70
C ARG A 264 15.99 -15.47 20.33
N LEU A 265 15.45 -15.71 21.53
CA LEU A 265 14.72 -14.70 22.31
C LEU A 265 15.62 -13.54 22.71
N ALA A 266 16.87 -13.81 23.11
CA ALA A 266 17.85 -12.77 23.43
C ALA A 266 18.21 -11.92 22.20
N ALA A 267 18.38 -12.55 21.03
CA ALA A 267 18.59 -11.82 19.78
C ALA A 267 17.40 -10.93 19.43
N LEU A 268 16.17 -11.45 19.57
CA LEU A 268 14.93 -10.67 19.37
C LEU A 268 14.84 -9.48 20.34
N ALA A 269 15.16 -9.69 21.62
CA ALA A 269 15.16 -8.66 22.63
C ALA A 269 16.24 -7.60 22.36
N THR A 270 17.43 -8.01 21.89
CA THR A 270 18.53 -7.10 21.53
C THR A 270 18.11 -6.14 20.42
N TRP A 271 17.48 -6.67 19.36
CA TRP A 271 16.89 -5.85 18.29
C TRP A 271 15.76 -4.95 18.80
N GLY A 272 14.96 -5.42 19.76
CA GLY A 272 13.90 -4.63 20.39
C GLY A 272 14.46 -3.44 21.18
N VAL A 273 15.52 -3.66 21.96
CA VAL A 273 16.24 -2.60 22.68
C VAL A 273 16.86 -1.62 21.69
N ALA A 274 17.54 -2.11 20.64
CA ALA A 274 18.12 -1.27 19.60
C ALA A 274 17.05 -0.40 18.92
N GLY A 275 15.92 -0.99 18.52
CA GLY A 275 14.78 -0.28 17.95
C GLY A 275 14.20 0.77 18.90
N ALA A 276 14.05 0.45 20.19
CA ALA A 276 13.53 1.38 21.18
C ALA A 276 14.48 2.58 21.40
N LEU A 277 15.79 2.32 21.45
CA LEU A 277 16.82 3.37 21.56
C LEU A 277 16.82 4.28 20.32
N LEU A 278 16.78 3.71 19.12
CA LEU A 278 16.72 4.45 17.87
C LEU A 278 15.42 5.27 17.75
N GLY A 279 14.28 4.70 18.15
CA GLY A 279 13.00 5.40 18.17
C GLY A 279 12.97 6.54 19.18
N ALA A 280 13.48 6.33 20.39
CA ALA A 280 13.61 7.38 21.40
C ALA A 280 14.52 8.51 20.91
N TRP A 281 15.63 8.18 20.26
CA TRP A 281 16.54 9.15 19.65
C TRP A 281 15.88 9.95 18.52
N GLY A 282 15.14 9.30 17.62
CA GLY A 282 14.44 9.95 16.51
C GLY A 282 13.34 10.90 16.98
N LEU A 283 12.58 10.51 18.02
CA LEU A 283 11.58 11.37 18.64
C LEU A 283 12.19 12.61 19.32
N ARG A 284 13.36 12.47 19.96
CA ARG A 284 14.09 13.61 20.57
C ARG A 284 14.57 14.60 19.51
N ARG A 285 15.20 14.12 18.43
CA ARG A 285 15.65 14.98 17.30
C ARG A 285 14.53 15.79 16.68
N THR A 286 13.35 15.19 16.53
CA THR A 286 12.19 15.86 15.95
C THR A 286 11.68 17.00 16.84
N ALA A 287 11.75 16.84 18.17
CA ALA A 287 11.41 17.89 19.13
C ALA A 287 12.40 19.08 19.06
N ASP A 288 13.69 18.80 18.94
CA ASP A 288 14.75 19.82 18.86
C ASP A 288 14.72 20.61 17.54
N GLY A 289 14.34 19.97 16.42
CA GLY A 289 14.16 20.66 15.14
C GLY A 289 12.98 21.64 15.14
N ALA A 290 11.91 21.31 15.86
CA ALA A 290 10.72 22.16 15.97
C ALA A 290 11.01 23.47 16.74
N THR A 291 11.80 23.40 17.81
CA THR A 291 12.22 24.56 18.61
C THR A 291 13.19 25.46 17.86
N ARG A 292 14.11 24.90 17.06
CA ARG A 292 15.01 25.68 16.17
C ARG A 292 14.25 26.44 15.08
N THR A 293 13.29 25.79 14.42
CA THR A 293 12.48 26.42 13.35
C THR A 293 11.62 27.57 13.87
N THR A 294 11.02 27.43 15.06
CA THR A 294 10.24 28.52 15.69
C THR A 294 11.13 29.70 16.08
N ARG A 295 12.37 29.46 16.52
CA ARG A 295 13.34 30.53 16.83
C ARG A 295 13.79 31.28 15.56
N ALA A 296 14.06 30.55 14.47
CA ALA A 296 14.46 31.12 13.18
C ALA A 296 13.33 31.91 12.48
N THR A 297 12.10 31.41 12.54
CA THR A 297 10.92 32.12 11.99
C THR A 297 10.57 33.37 12.79
N ARG A 298 10.81 33.38 14.12
CA ARG A 298 10.66 34.58 14.96
C ARG A 298 11.74 35.62 14.66
N ALA A 299 13.00 35.19 14.47
CA ALA A 299 14.10 36.06 14.08
C ALA A 299 13.90 36.70 12.68
N THR A 300 13.45 35.92 11.70
CA THR A 300 13.16 36.40 10.34
C THR A 300 11.91 37.27 10.25
N ARG A 301 10.88 37.05 11.09
CA ARG A 301 9.74 38.00 11.22
C ARG A 301 10.16 39.33 11.83
N GLY A 302 11.10 39.32 12.78
CA GLY A 302 11.72 40.54 13.32
C GLY A 302 12.49 41.33 12.25
N GLY A 303 13.23 40.65 11.37
CA GLY A 303 13.98 41.28 10.27
C GLY A 303 13.12 41.71 9.07
N ARG A 304 12.06 40.97 8.73
CA ARG A 304 11.19 41.30 7.58
C ARG A 304 10.30 42.53 7.81
N ALA A 305 10.02 42.91 9.05
CA ALA A 305 9.32 44.17 9.34
C ALA A 305 10.13 45.40 8.89
N ALA A 306 11.45 45.28 8.71
CA ALA A 306 12.32 46.37 8.27
C ALA A 306 12.58 46.40 6.74
N GLY A 307 12.17 45.37 5.98
CA GLY A 307 12.61 45.17 4.58
C GLY A 307 11.55 45.29 3.48
N VAL A 308 10.34 45.79 3.77
CA VAL A 308 9.22 45.86 2.78
C VAL A 308 9.24 47.16 1.94
N ARG A 309 10.40 47.81 1.78
CA ARG A 309 10.56 48.94 0.85
C ARG A 309 11.41 48.50 -0.33
N GLY A 310 10.77 48.24 -1.47
CA GLY A 310 11.46 47.95 -2.73
C GLY A 310 11.00 46.67 -3.43
N ARG A 311 9.72 46.57 -3.78
CA ARG A 311 9.33 45.71 -4.90
C ARG A 311 9.36 46.58 -6.15
N ASP A 312 10.26 46.25 -7.08
CA ASP A 312 10.37 46.91 -8.37
C ASP A 312 9.02 46.85 -9.11
N PRO A 313 8.34 47.99 -9.35
CA PRO A 313 7.04 48.03 -10.04
C PRO A 313 7.12 47.45 -11.47
N ARG A 314 8.31 47.41 -12.06
CA ARG A 314 8.52 46.98 -13.46
C ARG A 314 8.47 45.46 -13.65
N ALA A 315 8.63 44.67 -12.60
CA ALA A 315 8.51 43.21 -12.67
C ALA A 315 7.04 42.74 -12.75
N ALA A 316 6.08 43.59 -12.39
CA ALA A 316 4.66 43.27 -12.42
C ALA A 316 4.03 43.40 -13.84
N ASP A 317 4.75 44.06 -14.77
CA ASP A 317 4.26 44.40 -16.11
C ASP A 317 4.75 43.45 -17.22
N ALA A 318 5.30 42.29 -16.85
CA ALA A 318 5.64 41.25 -17.83
C ALA A 318 4.36 40.72 -18.48
N ARG A 319 3.97 41.33 -19.61
CA ARG A 319 2.86 40.86 -20.45
C ARG A 319 3.04 39.36 -20.71
N PRO A 320 2.04 38.51 -20.43
CA PRO A 320 2.17 37.08 -20.68
C PRO A 320 2.48 36.88 -22.16
N ARG A 321 3.68 36.36 -22.46
CA ARG A 321 4.07 36.00 -23.82
C ARG A 321 2.97 35.07 -24.36
N ARG A 322 2.36 35.43 -25.49
CA ARG A 322 1.42 34.58 -26.21
C ARG A 322 2.18 33.36 -26.72
N THR A 323 2.33 32.35 -25.87
CA THR A 323 2.76 31.03 -26.31
C THR A 323 1.64 30.45 -27.16
N THR A 324 1.98 29.92 -28.34
CA THR A 324 1.07 29.15 -29.19
C THR A 324 0.35 28.09 -28.35
N ARG A 325 -0.93 27.84 -28.65
CA ARG A 325 -1.68 26.79 -27.94
C ARG A 325 -0.97 25.46 -28.16
N PRO A 326 -0.58 24.72 -27.10
CA PRO A 326 0.09 23.45 -27.26
C PRO A 326 -0.81 22.47 -28.01
N THR A 327 -0.22 21.64 -28.87
CA THR A 327 -0.92 20.56 -29.56
C THR A 327 -1.38 19.49 -28.57
N VAL A 328 -2.44 18.75 -28.91
CA VAL A 328 -2.94 17.64 -28.07
C VAL A 328 -1.84 16.61 -27.78
N GLY A 329 -1.01 16.27 -28.78
CA GLY A 329 0.12 15.36 -28.60
C GLY A 329 1.13 15.87 -27.57
N ARG A 330 1.46 17.17 -27.58
CA ARG A 330 2.35 17.76 -26.58
C ARG A 330 1.75 17.71 -25.18
N LEU A 331 0.44 17.92 -25.05
CA LEU A 331 -0.26 17.80 -23.77
C LEU A 331 -0.23 16.35 -23.23
N VAL A 332 -0.38 15.36 -24.10
CA VAL A 332 -0.24 13.94 -23.75
C VAL A 332 1.18 13.65 -23.28
N LEU A 333 2.21 14.11 -24.01
CA LEU A 333 3.62 13.94 -23.63
C LEU A 333 3.95 14.65 -22.31
N ASP A 334 3.41 15.84 -22.08
CA ASP A 334 3.59 16.57 -20.82
C ASP A 334 2.96 15.80 -19.65
N GLU A 335 1.80 15.14 -19.86
CA GLU A 335 1.16 14.28 -18.86
C GLU A 335 1.93 12.97 -18.64
N VAL A 336 2.51 12.37 -19.69
CA VAL A 336 3.45 11.25 -19.55
C VAL A 336 4.65 11.68 -18.70
N GLY A 337 5.23 12.84 -18.99
CA GLY A 337 6.31 13.39 -18.18
C GLY A 337 5.90 13.71 -16.74
N HIS A 338 4.64 14.09 -16.51
CA HIS A 338 4.09 14.30 -15.17
C HIS A 338 3.95 12.97 -14.41
N THR A 339 3.35 11.96 -15.02
CA THR A 339 3.14 10.63 -14.42
C THR A 339 4.46 9.95 -14.09
N GLN A 340 5.46 10.03 -14.98
CA GLN A 340 6.81 9.53 -14.70
C GLN A 340 7.45 10.23 -13.50
N ARG A 341 7.42 11.57 -13.46
CA ARG A 341 7.94 12.33 -12.31
C ARG A 341 7.16 12.05 -11.02
N ALA A 342 5.87 11.75 -11.11
CA ALA A 342 5.06 11.38 -9.95
C ALA A 342 5.46 10.01 -9.40
N LEU A 343 5.66 9.01 -10.27
CA LEU A 343 6.14 7.68 -9.89
C LEU A 343 7.44 7.78 -9.10
N TRP A 344 8.49 8.36 -9.70
CA TRP A 344 9.82 8.45 -9.07
C TRP A 344 9.86 9.28 -7.77
N ARG A 345 8.83 10.09 -7.52
CA ARG A 345 8.68 10.88 -6.29
C ARG A 345 7.78 10.21 -5.25
N ASP A 346 7.12 9.13 -5.60
CA ASP A 346 6.38 8.28 -4.69
C ASP A 346 7.13 6.96 -4.49
N PRO A 347 7.88 6.82 -3.37
CA PRO A 347 8.63 5.60 -3.08
C PRO A 347 7.75 4.36 -2.98
N SER A 348 6.47 4.49 -2.60
CA SER A 348 5.55 3.35 -2.49
C SER A 348 5.23 2.79 -3.87
N SER A 349 4.76 3.64 -4.77
CA SER A 349 4.51 3.23 -6.15
C SER A 349 5.78 2.72 -6.84
N THR A 350 6.94 3.36 -6.64
CA THR A 350 8.22 2.92 -7.22
C THR A 350 8.64 1.54 -6.70
N PHE A 351 8.50 1.31 -5.39
CA PHE A 351 8.85 0.02 -4.80
C PHE A 351 8.00 -1.11 -5.39
N PHE A 352 6.67 -1.00 -5.35
CA PHE A 352 5.80 -2.10 -5.79
C PHE A 352 5.74 -2.26 -7.32
N ALA A 353 5.81 -1.16 -8.07
CA ALA A 353 5.74 -1.23 -9.53
C ALA A 353 7.07 -1.67 -10.18
N VAL A 354 8.20 -1.30 -9.58
CA VAL A 354 9.53 -1.45 -10.21
C VAL A 354 10.44 -2.34 -9.37
N ALA A 355 10.72 -1.97 -8.10
CA ALA A 355 11.72 -2.68 -7.31
C ALA A 355 11.28 -4.10 -6.94
N PHE A 356 10.03 -4.30 -6.56
CA PHE A 356 9.47 -5.58 -6.15
C PHE A 356 9.56 -6.65 -7.26
N PRO A 357 9.04 -6.41 -8.50
CA PRO A 357 9.22 -7.39 -9.57
C PRO A 357 10.69 -7.66 -9.92
N VAL A 358 11.58 -6.67 -9.85
CA VAL A 358 13.02 -6.88 -10.06
C VAL A 358 13.62 -7.76 -8.97
N VAL A 359 13.30 -7.50 -7.70
CA VAL A 359 13.76 -8.31 -6.57
C VAL A 359 13.26 -9.74 -6.71
N LEU A 360 11.98 -9.95 -7.02
CA LEU A 360 11.42 -11.30 -7.18
C LEU A 360 12.00 -12.05 -8.38
N ALA A 361 12.22 -11.36 -9.51
CA ALA A 361 12.83 -11.96 -10.70
C ALA A 361 14.27 -12.47 -10.44
N VAL A 362 14.95 -11.93 -9.42
CA VAL A 362 16.29 -12.37 -9.01
C VAL A 362 16.23 -13.37 -7.87
N VAL A 363 15.52 -13.04 -6.79
CA VAL A 363 15.56 -13.83 -5.56
C VAL A 363 14.88 -15.19 -5.74
N ILE A 364 13.77 -15.28 -6.49
CA ILE A 364 13.07 -16.55 -6.63
C ILE A 364 13.92 -17.58 -7.39
N PRO A 365 14.49 -17.29 -8.58
CA PRO A 365 15.38 -18.26 -9.23
C PRO A 365 16.62 -18.60 -8.40
N LEU A 366 17.22 -17.63 -7.69
CA LEU A 366 18.38 -17.88 -6.81
C LEU A 366 18.09 -18.90 -5.70
N VAL A 367 16.88 -18.87 -5.14
CA VAL A 367 16.47 -19.83 -4.10
C VAL A 367 16.08 -21.18 -4.69
N ASN A 368 15.70 -21.24 -5.96
CA ASN A 368 15.21 -22.45 -6.64
C ASN A 368 16.26 -23.06 -7.59
N GLY A 369 17.54 -22.99 -7.22
CA GLY A 369 18.62 -23.70 -7.93
C GLY A 369 19.36 -22.90 -8.99
N GLY A 370 18.97 -21.65 -9.26
CA GLY A 370 19.62 -20.77 -10.24
C GLY A 370 18.70 -20.32 -11.36
N GLY A 371 19.10 -19.27 -12.08
CA GLY A 371 18.32 -18.77 -13.23
C GLY A 371 18.52 -19.56 -14.52
N ASP A 372 19.55 -20.41 -14.55
CA ASP A 372 19.96 -21.32 -15.61
C ASP A 372 19.22 -22.67 -15.58
N VAL A 373 18.39 -22.90 -14.55
CA VAL A 373 17.52 -24.08 -14.48
C VAL A 373 16.57 -24.06 -15.67
N GLU A 374 16.70 -25.05 -16.56
CA GLU A 374 15.79 -25.27 -17.67
C GLU A 374 14.46 -25.83 -17.16
N LEU A 375 13.37 -25.18 -17.57
CA LEU A 375 12.01 -25.66 -17.36
C LEU A 375 11.66 -26.70 -18.42
N GLU A 376 10.58 -27.47 -18.21
CA GLU A 376 10.16 -28.56 -19.12
C GLU A 376 9.98 -28.11 -20.60
N ASP A 377 9.62 -26.85 -20.83
CA ASP A 377 9.46 -26.26 -22.16
C ASP A 377 10.76 -25.63 -22.72
N GLY A 378 11.92 -25.92 -22.12
CA GLY A 378 13.24 -25.37 -22.52
C GLY A 378 13.50 -23.92 -22.11
N ALA A 379 12.54 -23.25 -21.46
CA ALA A 379 12.73 -21.88 -20.96
C ALA A 379 13.58 -21.85 -19.68
N LEU A 380 14.53 -20.92 -19.60
CA LEU A 380 15.32 -20.71 -18.38
C LEU A 380 14.46 -20.09 -17.27
N LEU A 381 14.63 -20.57 -16.03
CA LEU A 381 13.87 -20.10 -14.85
C LEU A 381 13.97 -18.60 -14.63
N GLY A 382 15.18 -18.04 -14.79
CA GLY A 382 15.40 -16.59 -14.66
C GLY A 382 14.61 -15.81 -15.71
N THR A 383 14.68 -16.25 -16.97
CA THR A 383 13.98 -15.63 -18.10
C THR A 383 12.46 -15.72 -17.98
N TRP A 384 11.93 -16.86 -17.53
CA TRP A 384 10.51 -17.06 -17.28
C TRP A 384 10.00 -16.13 -16.17
N PHE A 385 10.68 -16.09 -15.01
CA PHE A 385 10.31 -15.20 -13.91
C PHE A 385 10.45 -13.72 -14.30
N ALA A 386 11.45 -13.37 -15.11
CA ALA A 386 11.60 -12.01 -15.60
C ALA A 386 10.40 -11.59 -16.49
N ALA A 387 9.90 -12.49 -17.33
CA ALA A 387 8.72 -12.27 -18.17
C ALA A 387 7.44 -12.08 -17.33
N THR A 388 7.18 -12.96 -16.37
CA THR A 388 5.99 -12.86 -15.51
C THR A 388 6.05 -11.65 -14.57
N MET A 389 7.23 -11.30 -14.05
CA MET A 389 7.43 -10.12 -13.21
C MET A 389 7.28 -8.81 -14.00
N ALA A 390 7.59 -8.81 -15.31
CA ALA A 390 7.27 -7.68 -16.18
C ALA A 390 5.74 -7.47 -16.29
N VAL A 391 4.97 -8.56 -16.42
CA VAL A 391 3.49 -8.51 -16.42
C VAL A 391 2.96 -8.05 -15.07
N TYR A 392 3.51 -8.53 -13.96
CA TYR A 392 3.18 -8.05 -12.61
C TYR A 392 3.42 -6.54 -12.48
N GLY A 393 4.60 -6.05 -12.86
CA GLY A 393 4.94 -4.62 -12.82
C GLY A 393 3.99 -3.78 -13.68
N ALA A 394 3.61 -4.27 -14.86
CA ALA A 394 2.61 -3.65 -15.71
C ALA A 394 1.23 -3.60 -15.04
N ALA A 395 0.80 -4.70 -14.41
CA ALA A 395 -0.47 -4.78 -13.69
C ALA A 395 -0.50 -3.84 -12.47
N VAL A 396 0.53 -3.83 -11.61
CA VAL A 396 0.59 -2.92 -10.47
C VAL A 396 0.58 -1.46 -10.92
N THR A 397 1.37 -1.12 -11.94
CA THR A 397 1.44 0.25 -12.46
C THR A 397 0.09 0.70 -13.04
N ALA A 398 -0.46 -0.09 -13.96
CA ALA A 398 -1.60 0.30 -14.78
C ALA A 398 -2.94 0.04 -14.08
N TYR A 399 -3.07 -1.05 -13.33
CA TYR A 399 -4.32 -1.44 -12.66
C TYR A 399 -4.40 -0.97 -11.21
N VAL A 400 -3.29 -0.72 -10.50
CA VAL A 400 -3.32 -0.30 -9.08
C VAL A 400 -2.93 1.17 -8.92
N ASN A 401 -1.70 1.54 -9.28
CA ASN A 401 -1.13 2.87 -8.96
C ASN A 401 -1.77 3.99 -9.79
N MET A 402 -1.94 3.77 -11.11
CA MET A 402 -2.58 4.76 -11.98
C MET A 402 -4.00 5.13 -11.50
N PRO A 403 -4.93 4.17 -11.25
CA PRO A 403 -6.26 4.52 -10.79
C PRO A 403 -6.29 5.12 -9.37
N GLU A 404 -5.44 4.66 -8.46
CA GLU A 404 -5.26 5.28 -7.13
C GLU A 404 -4.91 6.76 -7.27
N SER A 405 -3.88 7.09 -8.05
CA SER A 405 -3.45 8.48 -8.27
C SER A 405 -4.58 9.37 -8.81
N LEU A 406 -5.45 8.81 -9.66
CA LEU A 406 -6.61 9.50 -10.22
C LEU A 406 -7.71 9.69 -9.17
N ALA A 407 -7.97 8.69 -8.34
CA ALA A 407 -8.93 8.74 -7.25
C ALA A 407 -8.51 9.74 -6.17
N GLU A 408 -7.23 9.80 -5.83
CA GLU A 408 -6.68 10.82 -4.93
C GLU A 408 -6.77 12.23 -5.51
N ALA A 409 -6.44 12.39 -6.81
CA ALA A 409 -6.58 13.65 -7.50
C ALA A 409 -8.03 14.13 -7.51
N ARG A 410 -9.00 13.20 -7.62
CA ARG A 410 -10.43 13.47 -7.48
C ARG A 410 -10.77 13.91 -6.05
N ALA A 411 -10.32 13.19 -5.04
CA ALA A 411 -10.60 13.49 -3.63
C ALA A 411 -10.06 14.87 -3.20
N ARG A 412 -8.88 15.26 -3.68
CA ARG A 412 -8.25 16.58 -3.43
C ARG A 412 -8.80 17.70 -4.32
N GLY A 413 -9.82 17.42 -5.13
CA GLY A 413 -10.41 18.37 -6.06
C GLY A 413 -9.46 18.85 -7.18
N VAL A 414 -8.32 18.17 -7.40
CA VAL A 414 -7.36 18.49 -8.46
C VAL A 414 -8.03 18.38 -9.81
N LEU A 415 -8.79 17.30 -10.05
CA LEU A 415 -9.51 17.09 -11.31
C LEU A 415 -10.55 18.19 -11.58
N LYS A 416 -11.15 18.77 -10.52
CA LYS A 416 -12.08 19.90 -10.67
C LYS A 416 -11.35 21.17 -11.11
N ARG A 417 -10.13 21.39 -10.63
CA ARG A 417 -9.29 22.53 -11.04
C ARG A 417 -8.77 22.35 -12.46
N LEU A 418 -8.37 21.14 -12.84
CA LEU A 418 -7.91 20.82 -14.20
C LEU A 418 -9.00 21.03 -15.25
N ARG A 419 -10.29 20.85 -14.91
CA ARG A 419 -11.40 21.17 -15.84
C ARG A 419 -11.49 22.66 -16.22
N GLY A 420 -10.86 23.56 -15.46
CA GLY A 420 -10.77 24.98 -15.79
C GLY A 420 -9.59 25.33 -16.70
N THR A 421 -8.72 24.38 -17.02
CA THR A 421 -7.56 24.57 -17.90
C THR A 421 -7.89 24.11 -19.33
N PRO A 422 -7.11 24.49 -20.35
CA PRO A 422 -7.33 24.04 -21.73
C PRO A 422 -6.95 22.57 -21.97
N LEU A 423 -6.79 21.74 -20.92
CA LEU A 423 -6.44 20.32 -21.05
C LEU A 423 -7.71 19.48 -21.30
N PRO A 424 -7.90 18.91 -22.52
CA PRO A 424 -9.05 18.07 -22.78
C PRO A 424 -8.95 16.76 -21.99
N LEU A 425 -10.10 16.26 -21.53
CA LEU A 425 -10.16 15.04 -20.70
C LEU A 425 -9.58 13.82 -21.41
N GLY A 426 -9.80 13.68 -22.72
CA GLY A 426 -9.22 12.60 -23.53
C GLY A 426 -7.69 12.62 -23.52
N ALA A 427 -7.07 13.80 -23.60
CA ALA A 427 -5.60 13.91 -23.52
C ALA A 427 -5.07 13.58 -22.13
N LEU A 428 -5.78 13.98 -21.07
CA LEU A 428 -5.43 13.60 -19.70
C LEU A 428 -5.44 12.07 -19.54
N LEU A 429 -6.54 11.41 -19.94
CA LEU A 429 -6.66 9.95 -19.81
C LEU A 429 -5.66 9.21 -20.70
N ALA A 430 -5.49 9.63 -21.96
CA ALA A 430 -4.49 9.07 -22.86
C ALA A 430 -3.07 9.22 -22.29
N GLY A 431 -2.74 10.39 -21.72
CA GLY A 431 -1.46 10.63 -21.05
C GLY A 431 -1.23 9.74 -19.83
N ARG A 432 -2.29 9.42 -19.06
CA ARG A 432 -2.22 8.47 -17.93
C ARG A 432 -1.93 7.06 -18.39
N VAL A 433 -2.65 6.59 -19.40
CA VAL A 433 -2.46 5.25 -19.98
C VAL A 433 -1.07 5.14 -20.61
N ALA A 434 -0.67 6.11 -21.44
CA ALA A 434 0.66 6.14 -22.05
C ALA A 434 1.77 6.24 -20.99
N GLY A 435 1.56 6.97 -19.90
CA GLY A 435 2.47 7.03 -18.76
C GLY A 435 2.64 5.68 -18.09
N ALA A 436 1.54 4.97 -17.82
CA ALA A 436 1.56 3.62 -17.26
C ALA A 436 2.25 2.61 -18.19
N VAL A 437 1.98 2.67 -19.49
CA VAL A 437 2.65 1.85 -20.51
C VAL A 437 4.15 2.11 -20.53
N ALA A 438 4.56 3.38 -20.49
CA ALA A 438 5.99 3.73 -20.47
C ALA A 438 6.68 3.17 -19.22
N ILE A 439 6.06 3.26 -18.04
CA ILE A 439 6.58 2.66 -16.81
C ILE A 439 6.65 1.13 -16.92
N ALA A 440 5.62 0.49 -17.48
CA ALA A 440 5.61 -0.95 -17.68
C ALA A 440 6.77 -1.40 -18.57
N LEU A 441 6.99 -0.74 -19.71
CA LEU A 441 8.11 -1.01 -20.61
C LEU A 441 9.48 -0.79 -19.96
N TRP A 442 9.62 0.29 -19.18
CA TRP A 442 10.83 0.53 -18.38
C TRP A 442 11.07 -0.59 -17.37
N THR A 443 10.03 -1.05 -16.71
CA THR A 443 10.11 -2.17 -15.74
C THR A 443 10.46 -3.47 -16.44
N THR A 444 9.86 -3.76 -17.60
CA THR A 444 10.21 -4.93 -18.43
C THR A 444 11.68 -4.92 -18.83
N ALA A 445 12.18 -3.78 -19.34
CA ALA A 445 13.58 -3.64 -19.71
C ALA A 445 14.51 -3.84 -18.51
N LEU A 446 14.14 -3.29 -17.35
CA LEU A 446 14.91 -3.45 -16.12
C LEU A 446 14.93 -4.90 -15.63
N VAL A 447 13.78 -5.56 -15.57
CA VAL A 447 13.66 -6.94 -15.08
C VAL A 447 14.39 -7.92 -16.01
N LEU A 448 14.21 -7.81 -17.33
CA LEU A 448 14.93 -8.62 -18.30
C LEU A 448 16.44 -8.33 -18.28
N GLY A 449 16.83 -7.06 -18.18
CA GLY A 449 18.24 -6.66 -18.12
C GLY A 449 18.94 -7.16 -16.86
N VAL A 450 18.29 -7.04 -15.70
CA VAL A 450 18.83 -7.56 -14.44
C VAL A 450 18.92 -9.09 -14.48
N SER A 451 17.89 -9.78 -14.98
CA SER A 451 17.94 -11.24 -15.15
C SER A 451 19.10 -11.66 -16.06
N ALA A 452 19.30 -10.98 -17.19
CA ALA A 452 20.38 -11.26 -18.12
C ALA A 452 21.77 -11.05 -17.50
N VAL A 453 21.94 -10.02 -16.67
CA VAL A 453 23.21 -9.73 -15.99
C VAL A 453 23.49 -10.70 -14.85
N VAL A 454 22.47 -11.02 -14.03
CA VAL A 454 22.64 -11.86 -12.84
C VAL A 454 22.81 -13.33 -13.20
N PHE A 455 22.05 -13.82 -14.18
CA PHE A 455 22.02 -15.25 -14.53
C PHE A 455 22.74 -15.59 -15.83
N GLY A 456 23.28 -14.59 -16.54
CA GLY A 456 23.97 -14.83 -17.82
C GLY A 456 23.07 -15.34 -18.93
N THR A 457 21.74 -15.21 -18.80
CA THR A 457 20.75 -15.76 -19.76
C THR A 457 20.75 -15.06 -21.13
N GLY A 458 21.45 -13.93 -21.26
CA GLY A 458 21.42 -13.09 -22.45
C GLY A 458 20.09 -12.36 -22.66
N VAL A 459 19.99 -11.60 -23.75
CA VAL A 459 18.73 -10.95 -24.16
C VAL A 459 17.86 -12.00 -24.85
N PRO A 460 16.62 -12.24 -24.40
CA PRO A 460 15.76 -13.24 -25.01
C PRO A 460 15.45 -12.91 -26.48
N PRO A 461 15.39 -13.92 -27.37
CA PRO A 461 15.24 -13.68 -28.81
C PRO A 461 13.94 -12.94 -29.16
N GLY A 462 12.83 -13.24 -28.50
CA GLY A 462 11.54 -12.58 -28.75
C GLY A 462 11.23 -11.40 -27.82
N TRP A 463 12.26 -10.70 -27.33
CA TRP A 463 12.09 -9.52 -26.46
C TRP A 463 11.17 -8.44 -27.04
N SER A 464 11.15 -8.27 -28.36
CA SER A 464 10.31 -7.28 -29.04
C SER A 464 8.83 -7.68 -29.05
N ALA A 465 8.54 -8.97 -29.29
CA ALA A 465 7.21 -9.53 -29.16
C ALA A 465 6.71 -9.42 -27.71
N ALA A 466 7.58 -9.72 -26.74
CA ALA A 466 7.27 -9.59 -25.31
C ALA A 466 6.95 -8.13 -24.93
N ALA A 467 7.70 -7.15 -25.43
CA ALA A 467 7.41 -5.73 -25.23
C ALA A 467 6.05 -5.33 -25.85
N GLY A 468 5.72 -5.89 -27.01
CA GLY A 468 4.40 -5.73 -27.65
C GLY A 468 3.26 -6.27 -26.78
N VAL A 469 3.39 -7.51 -26.29
CA VAL A 469 2.41 -8.15 -25.39
C VAL A 469 2.25 -7.37 -24.09
N VAL A 470 3.35 -6.96 -23.45
CA VAL A 470 3.30 -6.14 -22.23
C VAL A 470 2.65 -4.79 -22.49
N THR A 471 2.87 -4.18 -23.65
CA THR A 471 2.19 -2.93 -24.03
C THR A 471 0.67 -3.13 -24.12
N LEU A 472 0.21 -4.17 -24.82
CA LEU A 472 -1.21 -4.50 -24.91
C LEU A 472 -1.81 -4.80 -23.54
N SER A 473 -1.09 -5.56 -22.71
CA SER A 473 -1.48 -5.90 -21.35
C SER A 473 -1.59 -4.66 -20.45
N ALA A 474 -0.62 -3.75 -20.52
CA ALA A 474 -0.62 -2.50 -19.76
C ALA A 474 -1.79 -1.59 -20.17
N VAL A 475 -2.14 -1.53 -21.47
CA VAL A 475 -3.34 -0.82 -21.95
C VAL A 475 -4.61 -1.48 -21.41
N CYS A 476 -4.71 -2.82 -21.46
CA CYS A 476 -5.82 -3.57 -20.88
C CYS A 476 -5.98 -3.27 -19.38
N PHE A 477 -4.92 -3.44 -18.60
CA PHE A 477 -4.90 -3.15 -17.16
C PHE A 477 -5.23 -1.69 -16.85
N ALA A 478 -4.75 -0.73 -17.64
CA ALA A 478 -5.08 0.68 -17.44
C ALA A 478 -6.56 0.97 -17.72
N THR A 479 -7.14 0.39 -18.76
CA THR A 479 -8.57 0.56 -19.07
C THR A 479 -9.46 -0.05 -17.99
N LEU A 480 -9.10 -1.23 -17.47
CA LEU A 480 -9.77 -1.82 -16.31
C LEU A 480 -9.61 -0.98 -15.04
N GLY A 481 -8.43 -0.41 -14.79
CA GLY A 481 -8.19 0.51 -13.68
C GLY A 481 -9.07 1.77 -13.78
N LEU A 482 -9.19 2.35 -14.97
CA LEU A 482 -10.11 3.48 -15.23
C LEU A 482 -11.56 3.10 -14.96
N ALA A 483 -11.99 1.89 -15.34
CA ALA A 483 -13.33 1.38 -15.05
C ALA A 483 -13.57 1.31 -13.53
N VAL A 484 -12.60 0.82 -12.75
CA VAL A 484 -12.70 0.80 -11.28
C VAL A 484 -12.85 2.21 -10.70
N VAL A 485 -12.05 3.19 -11.14
CA VAL A 485 -12.17 4.58 -10.66
C VAL A 485 -13.51 5.22 -11.05
N ALA A 486 -14.09 4.82 -12.18
CA ALA A 486 -15.39 5.29 -12.62
C ALA A 486 -16.53 4.78 -11.71
N LEU A 487 -16.37 3.59 -11.13
CA LEU A 487 -17.37 2.94 -10.26
C LEU A 487 -17.18 3.26 -8.78
N VAL A 488 -15.94 3.29 -8.30
CA VAL A 488 -15.58 3.46 -6.89
C VAL A 488 -15.28 4.92 -6.57
N ARG A 489 -15.76 5.44 -5.42
CA ARG A 489 -15.69 6.87 -5.07
C ARG A 489 -14.46 7.27 -4.25
N SER A 490 -13.95 6.40 -3.37
CA SER A 490 -12.82 6.70 -2.47
C SER A 490 -11.49 6.15 -3.02
N GLY A 491 -10.36 6.84 -2.77
CA GLY A 491 -9.02 6.38 -3.14
C GLY A 491 -8.63 5.09 -2.42
N GLU A 492 -8.82 5.03 -1.10
CA GLU A 492 -8.57 3.81 -0.31
C GLU A 492 -9.41 2.62 -0.81
N SER A 493 -10.67 2.86 -1.19
CA SER A 493 -11.52 1.81 -1.74
C SER A 493 -11.07 1.37 -3.15
N VAL A 494 -10.49 2.27 -3.94
CA VAL A 494 -9.90 1.91 -5.25
C VAL A 494 -8.75 0.94 -5.04
N VAL A 495 -7.80 1.27 -4.15
CA VAL A 495 -6.68 0.36 -3.81
C VAL A 495 -7.19 -0.95 -3.24
N GLY A 496 -8.16 -0.93 -2.33
CA GLY A 496 -8.75 -2.14 -1.77
C GLY A 496 -9.37 -3.06 -2.82
N VAL A 497 -10.04 -2.49 -3.84
CA VAL A 497 -10.61 -3.27 -4.95
C VAL A 497 -9.52 -3.76 -5.90
N THR A 498 -8.62 -2.89 -6.35
CA THR A 498 -7.63 -3.25 -7.38
C THR A 498 -6.56 -4.19 -6.83
N LEU A 499 -6.02 -3.91 -5.64
CA LEU A 499 -5.03 -4.78 -5.02
C LEU A 499 -5.68 -6.06 -4.48
N GLY A 500 -6.89 -5.95 -3.92
CA GLY A 500 -7.64 -7.10 -3.41
C GLY A 500 -8.09 -8.07 -4.49
N SER A 501 -8.30 -7.61 -5.74
CA SER A 501 -8.53 -8.49 -6.89
C SER A 501 -7.23 -8.97 -7.53
N LEU A 502 -6.24 -8.09 -7.70
CA LEU A 502 -4.99 -8.41 -8.38
C LEU A 502 -4.20 -9.49 -7.64
N LEU A 503 -4.09 -9.38 -6.32
CA LEU A 503 -3.24 -10.26 -5.53
C LEU A 503 -3.67 -11.74 -5.63
N PRO A 504 -4.93 -12.13 -5.34
CA PRO A 504 -5.37 -13.51 -5.57
C PRO A 504 -5.18 -13.95 -7.03
N LEU A 505 -5.45 -13.07 -7.99
CA LEU A 505 -5.29 -13.39 -9.41
C LEU A 505 -3.85 -13.71 -9.76
N CYS A 506 -2.85 -12.99 -9.24
CA CYS A 506 -1.44 -13.26 -9.52
C CYS A 506 -1.03 -14.70 -9.17
N PHE A 507 -1.62 -15.26 -8.12
CA PHE A 507 -1.32 -16.62 -7.71
C PHE A 507 -1.94 -17.68 -8.61
N VAL A 508 -3.19 -17.47 -9.03
CA VAL A 508 -3.89 -18.43 -9.90
C VAL A 508 -3.53 -18.23 -11.38
N SER A 509 -2.84 -17.14 -11.73
CA SER A 509 -2.53 -16.74 -13.12
C SER A 509 -1.09 -17.01 -13.55
N ASP A 510 -0.43 -18.02 -12.96
CA ASP A 510 0.96 -18.41 -13.28
C ASP A 510 2.01 -17.26 -13.17
N VAL A 511 1.74 -16.23 -12.35
CA VAL A 511 2.65 -15.06 -12.24
C VAL A 511 3.78 -15.33 -11.24
N PHE A 512 3.47 -15.92 -10.09
CA PHE A 512 4.45 -16.17 -9.01
C PHE A 512 4.94 -17.62 -8.95
N VAL A 513 4.14 -18.57 -9.46
CA VAL A 513 4.42 -20.00 -9.41
C VAL A 513 4.08 -20.57 -10.77
N ARG A 514 4.93 -21.43 -11.32
CA ARG A 514 4.68 -22.13 -12.58
C ARG A 514 4.13 -23.53 -12.30
N GLY A 515 3.19 -24.00 -13.12
CA GLY A 515 2.72 -25.38 -13.07
C GLY A 515 1.92 -25.70 -11.82
N ALA A 516 1.36 -24.68 -11.17
CA ALA A 516 0.56 -24.86 -9.98
C ALA A 516 -0.75 -25.56 -10.32
N THR A 517 -1.01 -26.73 -9.73
CA THR A 517 -2.27 -27.46 -9.93
C THR A 517 -3.34 -26.91 -8.99
N PHE A 518 -4.36 -26.26 -9.55
CA PHE A 518 -5.52 -25.78 -8.81
C PHE A 518 -6.72 -26.71 -8.97
N PRO A 519 -7.72 -26.66 -8.07
CA PRO A 519 -9.02 -27.28 -8.30
C PRO A 519 -9.57 -26.88 -9.68
N PRO A 520 -10.20 -27.80 -10.45
CA PRO A 520 -10.56 -27.53 -11.85
C PRO A 520 -11.40 -26.26 -12.07
N TRP A 521 -12.28 -25.95 -11.12
CA TRP A 521 -13.11 -24.73 -11.19
C TRP A 521 -12.29 -23.45 -11.00
N LEU A 522 -11.25 -23.48 -10.16
CA LEU A 522 -10.39 -22.34 -9.87
C LEU A 522 -9.40 -22.10 -11.02
N ASP A 523 -8.85 -23.19 -11.56
CA ASP A 523 -8.03 -23.16 -12.77
C ASP A 523 -8.83 -22.59 -13.95
N ALA A 524 -10.03 -23.12 -14.22
CA ALA A 524 -10.92 -22.61 -15.26
C ALA A 524 -11.29 -21.13 -15.07
N LEU A 525 -11.51 -20.70 -13.83
CA LEU A 525 -11.80 -19.29 -13.52
C LEU A 525 -10.62 -18.37 -13.84
N SER A 526 -9.38 -18.81 -13.62
CA SER A 526 -8.20 -17.99 -13.92
C SER A 526 -8.01 -17.70 -15.42
N TRP A 527 -8.44 -18.62 -16.28
CA TRP A 527 -8.48 -18.44 -17.75
C TRP A 527 -9.52 -17.43 -18.21
N VAL A 528 -10.44 -17.00 -17.34
CA VAL A 528 -11.37 -15.92 -17.69
C VAL A 528 -10.67 -14.56 -17.67
N PHE A 529 -9.63 -14.39 -16.85
CA PHE A 529 -9.03 -13.08 -16.56
C PHE A 529 -7.82 -12.79 -17.46
N PRO A 530 -7.58 -11.52 -17.82
CA PRO A 530 -6.52 -11.16 -18.76
C PRO A 530 -5.11 -11.35 -18.17
N LEU A 531 -4.98 -11.50 -16.86
CA LEU A 531 -3.68 -11.61 -16.19
C LEU A 531 -2.95 -12.90 -16.57
N ARG A 532 -3.63 -14.05 -16.60
CA ARG A 532 -3.04 -15.34 -16.98
C ARG A 532 -2.64 -15.35 -18.45
N HIS A 533 -3.51 -14.84 -19.32
CA HIS A 533 -3.21 -14.67 -20.74
C HIS A 533 -2.02 -13.73 -20.98
N ALA A 534 -1.91 -12.64 -20.21
CA ALA A 534 -0.76 -11.73 -20.30
C ALA A 534 0.55 -12.40 -19.86
N ALA A 535 0.53 -13.18 -18.78
CA ALA A 535 1.69 -13.96 -18.31
C ALA A 535 2.13 -14.96 -19.38
N ASN A 536 1.23 -15.83 -19.82
CA ASN A 536 1.52 -16.89 -20.80
C ASN A 536 1.96 -16.32 -22.16
N ALA A 537 1.27 -15.29 -22.67
CA ALA A 537 1.68 -14.64 -23.92
C ALA A 537 3.07 -14.00 -23.82
N THR A 538 3.41 -13.41 -22.66
CA THR A 538 4.73 -12.78 -22.47
C THR A 538 5.82 -13.85 -22.34
N THR A 539 5.57 -14.94 -21.61
CA THR A 539 6.54 -16.03 -21.49
C THR A 539 6.80 -16.73 -22.82
N THR A 540 5.76 -17.03 -23.61
CA THR A 540 5.90 -17.59 -24.96
C THR A 540 6.66 -16.63 -25.89
N ALA A 541 6.33 -15.33 -25.84
CA ALA A 541 7.02 -14.33 -26.62
C ALA A 541 8.51 -14.26 -26.30
N VAL A 542 8.88 -14.33 -25.02
CA VAL A 542 10.28 -14.24 -24.58
C VAL A 542 11.11 -15.43 -25.07
N VAL A 543 10.55 -16.63 -25.12
CA VAL A 543 11.20 -17.84 -25.67
C VAL A 543 11.46 -17.72 -27.17
N GLY A 544 10.68 -16.90 -27.88
CA GLY A 544 10.80 -16.69 -29.34
C GLY A 544 9.73 -17.43 -30.15
N ASP A 545 8.80 -18.10 -29.49
CA ASP A 545 7.69 -18.78 -30.13
C ASP A 545 6.60 -17.80 -30.59
N ALA A 546 5.81 -18.23 -31.57
CA ALA A 546 4.67 -17.47 -32.05
C ALA A 546 3.61 -17.34 -30.93
N VAL A 547 3.32 -16.11 -30.51
CA VAL A 547 2.33 -15.83 -29.46
C VAL A 547 0.94 -16.31 -29.92
N PRO A 548 0.29 -17.22 -29.17
CA PRO A 548 -1.05 -17.69 -29.53
C PRO A 548 -2.06 -16.54 -29.58
N ALA A 549 -2.83 -16.49 -30.66
CA ALA A 549 -3.81 -15.42 -30.89
C ALA A 549 -4.90 -15.38 -29.79
N GLU A 550 -5.21 -16.52 -29.17
CA GLU A 550 -6.18 -16.63 -28.08
C GLU A 550 -5.87 -15.70 -26.90
N HIS A 551 -4.61 -15.60 -26.47
CA HIS A 551 -4.24 -14.72 -25.36
C HIS A 551 -4.45 -13.26 -25.73
N LEU A 552 -4.10 -12.88 -26.96
CA LEU A 552 -4.27 -11.52 -27.47
C LEU A 552 -5.75 -11.15 -27.60
N LEU A 553 -6.59 -12.09 -28.05
CA LEU A 553 -8.03 -11.90 -28.19
C LEU A 553 -8.69 -11.70 -26.82
N VAL A 554 -8.31 -12.45 -25.79
CA VAL A 554 -8.85 -12.27 -24.42
C VAL A 554 -8.41 -10.93 -23.84
N ILE A 555 -7.14 -10.55 -23.99
CA ILE A 555 -6.65 -9.23 -23.55
C ILE A 555 -7.42 -8.10 -24.27
N ALA A 556 -7.65 -8.24 -25.57
CA ALA A 556 -8.42 -7.28 -26.36
C ALA A 556 -9.89 -7.22 -25.91
N ALA A 557 -10.54 -8.35 -25.66
CA ALA A 557 -11.91 -8.42 -25.17
C ALA A 557 -12.08 -7.69 -23.83
N TRP A 558 -11.17 -7.90 -22.88
CA TRP A 558 -11.18 -7.18 -21.60
C TRP A 558 -10.89 -5.69 -21.74
N THR A 559 -10.04 -5.30 -22.70
CA THR A 559 -9.79 -3.89 -23.01
C THR A 559 -11.07 -3.21 -23.51
N VAL A 560 -11.80 -3.87 -24.42
CA VAL A 560 -13.08 -3.38 -24.94
C VAL A 560 -14.13 -3.32 -23.81
N ALA A 561 -14.21 -4.34 -22.97
CA ALA A 561 -15.13 -4.36 -21.82
C ALA A 561 -14.85 -3.22 -20.83
N GLY A 562 -13.58 -2.99 -20.46
CA GLY A 562 -13.17 -1.88 -19.61
C GLY A 562 -13.51 -0.52 -20.22
N ALA A 563 -13.20 -0.34 -21.51
CA ALA A 563 -13.54 0.88 -22.24
C ALA A 563 -15.06 1.13 -22.30
N ALA A 564 -15.87 0.08 -22.50
CA ALA A 564 -17.32 0.17 -22.51
C ALA A 564 -17.89 0.62 -21.15
N VAL A 565 -17.37 0.09 -20.04
CA VAL A 565 -17.75 0.53 -18.67
C VAL A 565 -17.41 2.00 -18.45
N VAL A 566 -16.24 2.44 -18.90
CA VAL A 566 -15.82 3.85 -18.81
C VAL A 566 -16.77 4.73 -19.63
N ALA A 567 -17.04 4.40 -20.90
CA ALA A 567 -17.92 5.15 -21.78
C ALA A 567 -19.35 5.26 -21.22
N TRP A 568 -19.93 4.13 -20.83
CA TRP A 568 -21.26 4.06 -20.22
C TRP A 568 -21.36 4.96 -18.98
N ARG A 569 -20.31 4.99 -18.15
CA ARG A 569 -20.33 5.79 -16.93
C ARG A 569 -20.22 7.30 -17.21
N PHE A 570 -19.49 7.68 -18.25
CA PHE A 570 -19.40 9.05 -18.74
C PHE A 570 -20.74 9.54 -19.28
N GLU A 571 -21.40 8.76 -20.13
CA GLU A 571 -22.72 9.10 -20.67
C GLU A 571 -23.76 9.31 -19.57
N ARG A 572 -23.80 8.41 -18.57
CA ARG A 572 -24.67 8.58 -17.39
C ARG A 572 -24.37 9.86 -16.61
N ALA A 573 -23.10 10.24 -16.49
CA ALA A 573 -22.70 11.46 -15.80
C ALA A 573 -23.10 12.72 -16.57
N GLU A 574 -23.14 12.66 -17.90
CA GLU A 574 -23.64 13.75 -18.75
C GLU A 574 -25.17 13.83 -18.72
N ALA A 575 -25.87 12.70 -18.81
CA ALA A 575 -27.33 12.62 -18.73
C ALA A 575 -27.85 13.22 -17.41
N ALA A 576 -27.20 12.90 -16.28
CA ALA A 576 -27.54 13.46 -14.98
C ALA A 576 -27.34 14.98 -14.88
N ARG A 577 -26.42 15.56 -15.68
CA ARG A 577 -26.22 17.01 -15.74
C ARG A 577 -27.26 17.71 -16.60
N ARG A 578 -27.72 17.06 -17.67
CA ARG A 578 -28.77 17.59 -18.55
C ARG A 578 -30.14 17.62 -17.85
N HIS A 579 -30.39 16.67 -16.93
CA HIS A 579 -31.69 16.48 -16.26
C HIS A 579 -31.69 16.83 -14.76
N GLY A 580 -30.61 17.42 -14.22
CA GLY A 580 -30.57 17.87 -12.83
C GLY A 580 -31.53 19.05 -12.60
N PRO A 581 -32.16 19.19 -11.41
CA PRO A 581 -33.16 20.21 -11.17
C PRO A 581 -32.56 21.60 -11.41
N VAL A 582 -33.08 22.28 -12.42
CA VAL A 582 -32.82 23.70 -12.66
C VAL A 582 -33.44 24.45 -11.48
N GLY A 583 -32.64 24.70 -10.44
CA GLY A 583 -33.03 25.61 -9.37
C GLY A 583 -33.47 26.95 -9.97
N PRO A 584 -34.49 27.62 -9.41
CA PRO A 584 -35.06 28.81 -10.01
C PRO A 584 -33.96 29.83 -10.27
N ARG A 585 -33.79 30.21 -11.55
CA ARG A 585 -32.87 31.26 -11.98
C ARG A 585 -33.17 32.50 -11.13
N ARG A 586 -32.26 32.86 -10.21
CA ARG A 586 -32.35 34.15 -9.53
C ARG A 586 -32.34 35.23 -10.64
N PRO A 587 -33.36 36.11 -10.71
CA PRO A 587 -33.38 37.16 -11.71
C PRO A 587 -32.14 38.05 -11.53
N ALA A 588 -31.52 38.41 -12.64
CA ALA A 588 -30.36 39.28 -12.66
C ALA A 588 -30.69 40.60 -11.95
N PRO A 589 -29.75 41.19 -11.18
CA PRO A 589 -29.98 42.50 -10.59
C PRO A 589 -30.19 43.50 -11.73
N SER A 590 -31.39 44.10 -11.76
CA SER A 590 -31.75 45.12 -12.73
C SER A 590 -30.79 46.30 -12.58
N ARG A 591 -30.04 46.59 -13.65
CA ARG A 591 -29.34 47.86 -13.82
C ARG A 591 -30.38 48.95 -14.04
N ALA A 592 -30.96 49.48 -12.97
CA ALA A 592 -31.75 50.71 -13.06
C ALA A 592 -31.64 51.50 -11.75
N ARG A 593 -31.37 52.81 -11.92
CA ARG A 593 -31.34 53.88 -10.90
C ARG A 593 -30.06 54.03 -10.08
N ARG A 594 -28.97 54.41 -10.75
CA ARG A 594 -28.20 55.56 -10.27
C ARG A 594 -28.89 56.82 -10.81
N ARG A 595 -29.77 57.43 -10.02
CA ARG A 595 -30.15 58.83 -10.19
C ARG A 595 -29.69 59.59 -8.96
N HIS A 596 -29.03 60.70 -9.25
CA HIS A 596 -28.58 61.75 -8.36
C HIS A 596 -29.46 61.96 -7.11
N ARG A 597 -28.80 62.05 -5.96
CA ARG A 597 -29.19 63.00 -4.92
C ARG A 597 -27.94 63.77 -4.51
N VAL A 598 -27.82 64.95 -5.10
CA VAL A 598 -27.20 66.11 -4.48
C VAL A 598 -28.18 66.55 -3.39
N VAL A 599 -27.72 66.67 -2.15
CA VAL A 599 -28.33 67.55 -1.15
C VAL A 599 -27.17 68.26 -0.46
N VAL A 600 -27.29 69.58 -0.54
CA VAL A 600 -26.61 70.71 0.12
C VAL A 600 -25.94 70.36 1.44
#